data_AF-A0AAV2SQ54-F1
#
_entry.id   AF-A0AAV2SQ54-F1
#
_cell.length_a   1.000
_cell.length_b   1.000
_cell.length_c   1.000
_cell.angle_alpha   90.00
_cell.angle_beta   90.00
_cell.angle_gamma   90.00
#
_symmetry.space_group_name_H-M   'P 1'
#
loop_
_entity.id
_entity.type
_entity.pdbx_description
1 polymer ?
#
loop_
_entity_poly.entity_id
_entity_poly.type
_entity_poly.pdbx_seq_one_letter_code
_entity_poly.pdbx_strand_id
1 'polypeptide(L)'
;MPCWSLNGLLSFLGCAVFEPLESASFLRLSQKLLCLVLLASGRRIGEVAYLSRVFSETPSSLSLRLVPGFSPKHHSPTFQSLTPSIGYFSPSKSLDDVLCPVRAFHIFLDRSSSWLEDTPLAQRHPFLWSSPSSRPLSTRSLSNLFISVVKDSRRFHDLSADIPVGPHGMRKFAASYSAQVGQNEERVKRVMGFSSIRILRKNYVAWVPPLRVPCVLPGGTFLPRFHEMSGSDSD
;
A
#
# COMPACT_ATOMS: atom_id res chain seq x y z
N MET A 1 -8.79 14.30 9.02
CA MET A 1 -8.46 12.89 8.72
C MET A 1 -9.35 12.38 7.60
N PRO A 2 -9.06 11.25 6.95
CA PRO A 2 -9.98 10.69 5.94
C PRO A 2 -11.31 10.30 6.59
N CYS A 3 -12.43 10.50 5.88
CA CYS A 3 -13.79 10.23 6.37
C CYS A 3 -14.27 8.78 6.12
N TRP A 4 -13.36 7.88 5.76
CA TRP A 4 -13.64 6.47 5.48
C TRP A 4 -12.83 5.56 6.39
N SER A 5 -13.32 4.33 6.62
CA SER A 5 -12.74 3.37 7.56
C SER A 5 -11.61 2.57 6.91
N LEU A 6 -10.39 2.64 7.47
CA LEU A 6 -9.30 1.76 7.04
C LEU A 6 -9.59 0.29 7.41
N ASN A 7 -10.23 0.03 8.57
CA ASN A 7 -10.66 -1.32 8.94
C ASN A 7 -11.62 -1.91 7.90
N GLY A 8 -12.60 -1.11 7.44
CA GLY A 8 -13.55 -1.54 6.40
C GLY A 8 -12.87 -1.85 5.07
N LEU A 9 -11.89 -1.03 4.68
CA LEU A 9 -11.07 -1.27 3.48
C LEU A 9 -10.23 -2.54 3.60
N LEU A 10 -9.52 -2.73 4.71
CA LEU A 10 -8.66 -3.91 4.91
C LEU A 10 -9.48 -5.21 4.98
N SER A 11 -10.62 -5.19 5.66
CA SER A 11 -11.57 -6.32 5.67
C SER A 11 -12.08 -6.63 4.26
N PHE A 12 -12.44 -5.61 3.48
CA PHE A 12 -12.87 -5.80 2.09
C PHE A 12 -11.76 -6.36 1.20
N LEU A 13 -10.51 -5.89 1.35
CA LEU A 13 -9.37 -6.42 0.61
C LEU A 13 -9.07 -7.89 0.94
N GLY A 14 -9.49 -8.37 2.12
CA GLY A 14 -9.30 -9.76 2.55
C GLY A 14 -10.42 -10.73 2.13
N CYS A 15 -11.48 -10.26 1.45
CA CYS A 15 -12.61 -11.12 1.11
C CYS A 15 -12.46 -11.83 -0.25
N ALA A 16 -13.42 -12.72 -0.56
CA ALA A 16 -13.44 -13.53 -1.78
C ALA A 16 -13.51 -12.72 -3.10
N VAL A 17 -13.80 -11.42 -3.06
CA VAL A 17 -13.70 -10.55 -4.24
C VAL A 17 -12.25 -10.41 -4.73
N PHE A 18 -11.28 -10.58 -3.82
CA PHE A 18 -9.86 -10.47 -4.11
C PHE A 18 -9.08 -11.77 -3.92
N GLU A 19 -9.69 -12.79 -3.33
CA GLU A 19 -9.03 -14.06 -3.00
C GLU A 19 -9.78 -15.26 -3.59
N PRO A 20 -9.07 -16.31 -4.08
CA PRO A 20 -7.62 -16.41 -4.18
C PRO A 20 -7.02 -15.46 -5.23
N LEU A 21 -5.96 -14.76 -4.85
CA LEU A 21 -5.38 -13.66 -5.61
C LEU A 21 -4.79 -14.10 -6.97
N GLU A 22 -4.40 -15.37 -7.05
CA GLU A 22 -3.86 -16.03 -8.23
C GLU A 22 -4.90 -16.10 -9.36
N SER A 23 -6.17 -16.36 -9.03
CA SER A 23 -7.27 -16.46 -10.02
C SER A 23 -8.16 -15.22 -10.10
N ALA A 24 -8.01 -14.26 -9.18
CA ALA A 24 -8.75 -12.99 -9.23
C ALA A 24 -8.56 -12.27 -10.58
N SER A 25 -9.48 -11.38 -10.99
CA SER A 25 -9.24 -10.60 -12.21
C SER A 25 -8.00 -9.71 -12.06
N PHE A 26 -7.28 -9.44 -13.15
CA PHE A 26 -6.06 -8.61 -13.07
C PHE A 26 -6.36 -7.19 -12.54
N LEU A 27 -7.57 -6.68 -12.79
CA LEU A 27 -8.06 -5.43 -12.21
C LEU A 27 -8.14 -5.52 -10.68
N ARG A 28 -8.73 -6.58 -10.11
CA ARG A 28 -8.83 -6.76 -8.65
C ARG A 28 -7.45 -6.97 -8.02
N LEU A 29 -6.58 -7.74 -8.67
CA LEU A 29 -5.17 -7.87 -8.28
C LEU A 29 -4.44 -6.51 -8.24
N SER A 30 -4.56 -5.72 -9.30
CA SER A 30 -3.96 -4.38 -9.39
C SER A 30 -4.48 -3.45 -8.29
N GLN A 31 -5.79 -3.47 -8.05
CA GLN A 31 -6.46 -2.68 -7.02
C GLN A 31 -5.98 -3.04 -5.61
N LYS A 32 -5.88 -4.34 -5.31
CA LYS A 32 -5.41 -4.84 -4.02
C LYS A 32 -3.94 -4.49 -3.80
N LEU A 33 -3.09 -4.78 -4.78
CA LEU A 33 -1.68 -4.42 -4.72
C LEU A 33 -1.50 -2.91 -4.49
N LEU A 34 -2.22 -2.07 -5.23
CA LEU A 34 -2.14 -0.62 -5.10
C LEU A 34 -2.45 -0.15 -3.67
N CYS A 35 -3.53 -0.67 -3.08
CA CYS A 35 -3.92 -0.29 -1.72
C CYS A 35 -2.88 -0.74 -0.68
N LEU A 36 -2.40 -1.99 -0.79
CA LEU A 36 -1.42 -2.55 0.13
C LEU A 36 -0.06 -1.85 0.02
N VAL A 37 0.40 -1.52 -1.19
CA VAL A 37 1.65 -0.76 -1.41
C VAL A 37 1.54 0.66 -0.87
N LEU A 38 0.42 1.36 -1.13
CA LEU A 38 0.21 2.71 -0.61
C LEU A 38 0.21 2.73 0.92
N LEU A 39 -0.40 1.74 1.57
CA LEU A 39 -0.42 1.62 3.03
C LEU A 39 0.98 1.29 3.56
N ALA A 40 1.57 0.18 3.11
CA ALA A 40 2.82 -0.35 3.66
C ALA A 40 4.03 0.57 3.44
N SER A 41 4.11 1.21 2.28
CA SER A 41 5.19 2.18 2.00
C SER A 41 4.87 3.58 2.53
N GLY A 42 3.58 3.89 2.72
CA GLY A 42 3.10 5.23 3.03
C GLY A 42 3.45 6.26 1.97
N ARG A 43 3.82 5.86 0.75
CA ARG A 43 4.32 6.75 -0.31
C ARG A 43 3.20 7.56 -0.97
N ARG A 44 3.58 8.64 -1.65
CA ARG A 44 2.60 9.42 -2.44
C ARG A 44 2.17 8.60 -3.66
N ILE A 45 0.92 8.74 -4.08
CA ILE A 45 0.41 8.08 -5.29
C ILE A 45 1.24 8.42 -6.54
N GLY A 46 1.75 9.65 -6.62
CA GLY A 46 2.65 10.06 -7.70
C GLY A 46 4.03 9.40 -7.66
N GLU A 47 4.52 8.97 -6.50
CA GLU A 47 5.74 8.13 -6.41
C GLU A 47 5.39 6.68 -6.76
N VAL A 48 4.27 6.17 -6.25
CA VAL A 48 3.80 4.80 -6.52
C VAL A 48 3.53 4.57 -8.01
N ALA A 49 3.03 5.58 -8.74
CA ALA A 49 2.80 5.51 -10.18
C ALA A 49 4.07 5.26 -11.01
N TYR A 50 5.23 5.60 -10.46
CA TYR A 50 6.54 5.49 -11.12
C TYR A 50 7.37 4.32 -10.58
N LEU A 51 6.76 3.37 -9.87
CA LEU A 51 7.44 2.15 -9.48
C LEU A 51 7.84 1.34 -10.70
N SER A 52 9.05 0.80 -10.65
CA SER A 52 9.61 -0.13 -11.63
C SER A 52 9.19 -1.56 -11.31
N ARG A 53 9.22 -2.41 -12.34
CA ARG A 53 9.16 -3.87 -12.19
C ARG A 53 10.43 -4.45 -11.54
N VAL A 54 11.53 -3.70 -11.57
CA VAL A 54 12.79 -4.09 -10.92
C VAL A 54 12.74 -3.71 -9.45
N PHE A 55 13.06 -4.68 -8.59
CA PHE A 55 13.12 -4.51 -7.15
C PHE A 55 14.37 -5.16 -6.58
N SER A 56 14.62 -4.95 -5.30
CA SER A 56 15.67 -5.65 -4.56
C SER A 56 15.05 -6.20 -3.28
N GLU A 57 15.37 -7.43 -2.93
CA GLU A 57 14.69 -8.17 -1.87
C GLU A 57 15.65 -8.48 -0.72
N THR A 58 15.15 -8.34 0.49
CA THR A 58 15.79 -8.83 1.72
C THR A 58 14.86 -9.85 2.38
N PRO A 59 15.32 -10.63 3.38
CA PRO A 59 14.45 -11.58 4.08
C PRO A 59 13.18 -10.97 4.68
N SER A 60 13.19 -9.66 4.97
CA SER A 60 12.10 -8.96 5.67
C SER A 60 11.34 -7.93 4.82
N SER A 61 11.80 -7.61 3.60
CA SER A 61 11.19 -6.52 2.81
C SER A 61 11.59 -6.51 1.34
N LEU A 62 10.79 -5.82 0.52
CA LEU A 62 11.15 -5.42 -0.83
C LEU A 62 11.49 -3.93 -0.89
N SER A 63 12.59 -3.58 -1.55
CA SER A 63 12.93 -2.23 -1.99
C SER A 63 12.46 -2.04 -3.43
N LEU A 64 11.49 -1.16 -3.62
CA LEU A 64 10.80 -0.93 -4.89
C LEU A 64 11.49 0.21 -5.65
N ARG A 65 12.15 -0.09 -6.77
CA ARG A 65 12.87 0.95 -7.53
C ARG A 65 11.88 1.88 -8.22
N LEU A 66 12.28 3.13 -8.41
CA LEU A 66 11.56 4.07 -9.26
C LEU A 66 12.13 3.97 -10.68
N VAL A 67 11.30 4.21 -11.70
CA VAL A 67 11.79 4.29 -13.08
C VAL A 67 12.76 5.47 -13.24
N PRO A 68 13.80 5.34 -14.09
CA PRO A 68 14.71 6.45 -14.38
C PRO A 68 13.98 7.69 -14.88
N GLY A 69 14.45 8.88 -14.49
CA GLY A 69 13.85 10.16 -14.88
C GLY A 69 12.66 10.62 -14.04
N PHE A 70 12.21 9.83 -13.05
CA PHE A 70 11.24 10.32 -12.06
C PHE A 70 11.85 11.43 -11.19
N SER A 71 11.15 12.55 -11.08
CA SER A 71 11.53 13.67 -10.18
C SER A 71 10.55 13.75 -9.00
N PRO A 72 11.01 13.54 -7.75
CA PRO A 72 10.14 13.62 -6.59
C PRO A 72 9.69 15.06 -6.33
N LYS A 73 8.48 15.22 -5.80
CA LYS A 73 7.90 16.55 -5.46
C LYS A 73 8.82 17.39 -4.54
N HIS A 74 9.64 16.73 -3.74
CA HIS A 74 10.67 17.36 -2.93
C HIS A 74 12.01 16.78 -3.34
N HIS A 75 12.62 17.39 -4.36
CA HIS A 75 14.00 17.15 -4.74
C HIS A 75 14.81 18.40 -4.39
N SER A 76 15.75 18.29 -3.46
CA SER A 76 16.72 19.35 -3.19
C SER A 76 18.13 18.74 -3.19
N PRO A 77 19.18 19.54 -3.44
CA PRO A 77 20.56 19.05 -3.33
C PRO A 77 20.87 18.40 -1.98
N THR A 78 20.18 18.84 -0.93
CA THR A 78 20.32 18.40 0.45
C THR A 78 19.41 17.25 0.87
N PHE A 79 18.46 16.84 0.01
CA PHE A 79 17.54 15.74 0.31
C PHE A 79 17.20 14.93 -0.93
N GLN A 80 17.66 13.68 -0.92
CA GLN A 80 17.23 12.65 -1.84
C GLN A 80 16.34 11.67 -1.08
N SER A 81 15.10 11.53 -1.55
CA SER A 81 14.20 10.53 -0.99
C SER A 81 14.78 9.14 -1.24
N LEU A 82 14.92 8.34 -0.18
CA LEU A 82 15.26 6.93 -0.29
C LEU A 82 14.24 6.16 -1.13
N THR A 83 14.68 5.05 -1.69
CA THR A 83 13.86 4.09 -2.43
C THR A 83 12.66 3.64 -1.57
N PRO A 84 11.43 3.66 -2.12
CA PRO A 84 10.28 3.06 -1.46
C PRO A 84 10.53 1.62 -1.04
N SER A 85 9.95 1.19 0.08
CA SER A 85 9.99 -0.21 0.50
C SER A 85 8.68 -0.66 1.10
N ILE A 86 8.42 -1.97 1.04
CA ILE A 86 7.29 -2.66 1.65
C ILE A 86 7.80 -3.88 2.43
N GLY A 87 7.28 -4.10 3.63
CA GLY A 87 7.65 -5.25 4.47
C GLY A 87 6.80 -6.47 4.19
N TYR A 88 7.32 -7.65 4.52
CA TYR A 88 6.49 -8.86 4.65
C TYR A 88 5.49 -8.69 5.81
N PHE A 89 4.32 -9.32 5.70
CA PHE A 89 3.35 -9.35 6.79
C PHE A 89 3.89 -10.08 8.03
N SER A 90 4.49 -11.26 7.85
CA SER A 90 5.19 -11.96 8.92
C SER A 90 6.64 -12.20 8.52
N PRO A 91 7.61 -12.13 9.46
CA PRO A 91 8.98 -12.57 9.22
C PRO A 91 9.07 -14.03 8.76
N SER A 92 8.09 -14.87 9.12
CA SER A 92 8.02 -16.27 8.68
C SER A 92 7.67 -16.45 7.20
N LYS A 93 7.40 -15.37 6.47
CA LYS A 93 6.99 -15.39 5.05
C LYS A 93 5.77 -16.29 4.76
N SER A 94 4.85 -16.43 5.72
CA SER A 94 3.59 -17.13 5.47
C SER A 94 2.91 -16.52 4.24
N LEU A 95 2.70 -17.35 3.21
CA LEU A 95 2.05 -16.96 1.95
C LEU A 95 0.52 -16.97 2.08
N ASP A 96 -0.01 -17.33 3.25
CA ASP A 96 -1.45 -17.40 3.51
C ASP A 96 -2.02 -16.06 4.01
N ASP A 97 -1.15 -15.09 4.30
CA ASP A 97 -1.56 -13.76 4.75
C ASP A 97 -2.13 -12.95 3.58
N VAL A 98 -3.46 -12.96 3.45
CA VAL A 98 -4.22 -12.29 2.39
C VAL A 98 -3.99 -10.76 2.31
N LEU A 99 -3.44 -10.14 3.35
CA LEU A 99 -3.09 -8.71 3.38
C LEU A 99 -1.58 -8.44 3.28
N CYS A 100 -0.77 -9.44 2.93
CA CYS A 100 0.66 -9.26 2.73
C CYS A 100 0.95 -8.50 1.42
N PRO A 101 1.54 -7.28 1.48
CA PRO A 101 1.85 -6.49 0.28
C PRO A 101 2.90 -7.20 -0.61
N VAL A 102 3.83 -7.94 -0.01
CA VAL A 102 4.88 -8.65 -0.75
C VAL A 102 4.31 -9.85 -1.51
N ARG A 103 3.40 -10.62 -0.90
CA ARG A 103 2.66 -11.69 -1.60
C ARG A 103 1.92 -11.13 -2.81
N ALA A 104 1.13 -10.06 -2.61
CA ALA A 104 0.38 -9.43 -3.68
C ALA A 104 1.30 -8.90 -4.80
N PHE A 105 2.49 -8.40 -4.44
CA PHE A 105 3.48 -7.91 -5.39
C PHE A 105 4.07 -9.04 -6.24
N HIS A 106 4.47 -10.15 -5.62
CA HIS A 106 4.99 -11.32 -6.34
C HIS A 106 3.94 -11.91 -7.28
N ILE A 107 2.70 -12.14 -6.81
CA ILE A 107 1.61 -12.65 -7.65
C ILE A 107 1.31 -11.70 -8.82
N PHE A 108 1.35 -10.38 -8.60
CA PHE A 108 1.23 -9.40 -9.67
C PHE A 108 2.34 -9.53 -10.70
N LEU A 109 3.59 -9.66 -10.26
CA LEU A 109 4.72 -9.83 -11.17
C LEU A 109 4.57 -11.12 -11.97
N ASP A 110 4.35 -12.26 -11.32
CA ASP A 110 4.20 -13.57 -11.98
C ASP A 110 3.11 -13.55 -13.05
N ARG A 111 1.92 -13.03 -12.70
CA ARG A 111 0.81 -12.92 -13.64
C ARG A 111 1.03 -11.90 -14.76
N SER A 112 1.93 -10.96 -14.53
CA SER A 112 2.34 -9.99 -15.54
C SER A 112 3.58 -10.44 -16.32
N SER A 113 4.26 -11.51 -15.92
CA SER A 113 5.39 -12.06 -16.67
C SER A 113 4.92 -12.77 -17.92
N SER A 114 3.80 -13.50 -17.84
CA SER A 114 3.22 -14.25 -18.97
C SER A 114 3.00 -13.36 -20.21
N TRP A 115 2.36 -12.20 -20.05
CA TRP A 115 2.18 -11.29 -21.20
C TRP A 115 3.46 -10.56 -21.60
N LEU A 116 4.46 -10.46 -20.70
CA LEU A 116 5.71 -9.77 -21.02
C LEU A 116 6.54 -10.65 -21.92
N GLU A 117 6.59 -11.95 -21.64
CA GLU A 117 7.24 -12.96 -22.48
C GLU A 117 6.74 -12.89 -23.92
N ASP A 118 5.43 -12.75 -24.13
CA ASP A 118 4.80 -12.60 -25.44
C ASP A 118 5.06 -11.24 -26.13
N THR A 119 5.67 -10.29 -25.43
CA THR A 119 5.88 -8.93 -25.94
C THR A 119 7.33 -8.66 -26.33
N PRO A 120 7.59 -8.09 -27.53
CA PRO A 120 8.91 -7.66 -27.93
C PRO A 120 9.57 -6.71 -26.91
N LEU A 121 10.86 -6.91 -26.62
CA LEU A 121 11.62 -6.10 -25.65
C LEU A 121 11.47 -4.59 -25.87
N ALA A 122 11.45 -4.14 -27.12
CA ALA A 122 11.31 -2.73 -27.49
C ALA A 122 9.96 -2.10 -27.08
N GLN A 123 8.93 -2.91 -26.84
CA GLN A 123 7.60 -2.47 -26.42
C GLN A 123 7.37 -2.63 -24.92
N ARG A 124 8.28 -3.30 -24.20
CA ARG A 124 8.14 -3.49 -22.75
C ARG A 124 8.42 -2.18 -22.01
N HIS A 125 7.45 -1.74 -21.23
CA HIS A 125 7.62 -0.59 -20.34
C HIS A 125 8.22 -1.01 -18.99
N PRO A 126 9.15 -0.23 -18.40
CA PRO A 126 9.76 -0.55 -17.11
C PRO A 126 8.81 -0.35 -15.92
N PHE A 127 7.66 0.30 -16.14
CA PHE A 127 6.68 0.63 -15.11
C PHE A 127 5.98 -0.63 -14.58
N LEU A 128 5.73 -0.65 -13.28
CA LEU A 128 4.97 -1.72 -12.63
C LEU A 128 3.53 -1.77 -13.17
N TRP A 129 2.90 -0.61 -13.32
CA TRP A 129 1.49 -0.46 -13.69
C TRP A 129 1.27 -0.37 -15.20
N SER A 130 2.00 -1.14 -16.00
CA SER A 130 1.82 -1.22 -17.46
C SER A 130 1.50 -2.63 -17.89
N SER A 131 0.59 -2.77 -18.86
CA SER A 131 0.57 -3.96 -19.70
C SER A 131 1.52 -3.75 -20.89
N PRO A 132 1.82 -4.80 -21.66
CA PRO A 132 2.76 -4.68 -22.76
C PRO A 132 2.21 -3.93 -23.98
N SER A 133 0.89 -4.01 -24.18
CA SER A 133 0.16 -3.33 -25.26
C SER A 133 -0.42 -1.98 -24.83
N SER A 134 -0.31 -1.61 -23.55
CA SER A 134 -0.85 -0.36 -23.02
C SER A 134 0.25 0.57 -22.55
N ARG A 135 -0.02 1.87 -22.64
CA ARG A 135 0.79 2.86 -21.92
C ARG A 135 0.72 2.58 -20.42
N PRO A 136 1.77 2.93 -19.64
CA PRO A 136 1.72 2.89 -18.19
C PRO A 136 0.52 3.68 -17.65
N LEU A 137 -0.11 3.16 -16.59
CA LEU A 137 -1.20 3.87 -15.95
C LEU A 137 -0.72 5.21 -15.39
N SER A 138 -1.43 6.28 -15.73
CA SER A 138 -1.15 7.62 -15.20
C SER A 138 -1.42 7.69 -13.69
N THR A 139 -0.81 8.67 -13.02
CA THR A 139 -1.13 8.99 -11.61
C THR A 139 -2.63 9.21 -11.39
N ARG A 140 -3.33 9.80 -12.37
CA ARG A 140 -4.79 9.99 -12.32
C ARG A 140 -5.53 8.66 -12.39
N SER A 141 -5.13 7.77 -13.30
CA SER A 141 -5.70 6.43 -13.45
C SER A 141 -5.55 5.62 -12.16
N LEU A 142 -4.36 5.60 -11.56
CA LEU A 142 -4.14 4.93 -10.27
C LEU A 142 -4.91 5.58 -9.12
N SER A 143 -5.01 6.92 -9.11
CA SER A 143 -5.85 7.61 -8.12
C SER A 143 -7.32 7.18 -8.25
N ASN A 144 -7.84 7.06 -9.46
CA ASN A 144 -9.21 6.61 -9.71
C ASN A 144 -9.41 5.14 -9.32
N LEU A 145 -8.43 4.26 -9.58
CA LEU A 145 -8.46 2.88 -9.11
C LEU A 145 -8.49 2.79 -7.59
N PHE A 146 -7.67 3.58 -6.89
CA PHE A 146 -7.72 3.65 -5.43
C PHE A 146 -9.09 4.14 -4.92
N ILE A 147 -9.61 5.22 -5.52
CA ILE A 147 -10.91 5.79 -5.15
C ILE A 147 -12.03 4.78 -5.35
N SER A 148 -12.02 4.04 -6.47
CA SER A 148 -13.06 3.04 -6.73
C SER A 148 -13.05 1.91 -5.70
N VAL A 149 -11.87 1.43 -5.27
CA VAL A 149 -11.78 0.38 -4.23
C VAL A 149 -12.33 0.86 -2.89
N VAL A 150 -12.02 2.09 -2.48
CA VAL A 150 -12.56 2.65 -1.22
C VAL A 150 -14.07 2.80 -1.31
N LYS A 151 -14.61 3.24 -2.45
CA LYS A 151 -16.06 3.34 -2.67
C LYS A 151 -16.73 1.96 -2.70
N ASP A 152 -16.12 0.98 -3.36
CA ASP A 152 -16.59 -0.41 -3.38
C ASP A 152 -16.60 -1.02 -1.99
N SER A 153 -15.54 -0.81 -1.20
CA SER A 153 -15.48 -1.23 0.20
C SER A 153 -16.62 -0.65 1.02
N ARG A 154 -16.97 0.62 0.81
CA ARG A 154 -18.09 1.24 1.52
C ARG A 154 -19.42 0.62 1.14
N ARG A 155 -19.67 0.40 -0.15
CA ARG A 155 -20.88 -0.30 -0.63
C ARG A 155 -20.98 -1.72 -0.08
N PHE A 156 -19.85 -2.42 0.00
CA PHE A 156 -19.78 -3.76 0.58
C PHE A 156 -20.21 -3.81 2.06
N HIS A 157 -20.03 -2.71 2.79
CA HIS A 157 -20.45 -2.56 4.19
C HIS A 157 -21.75 -1.74 4.33
N ASP A 158 -22.57 -1.65 3.27
CA ASP A 158 -23.84 -0.90 3.25
C ASP A 158 -23.72 0.59 3.62
N LEU A 159 -22.55 1.19 3.36
CA LEU A 159 -22.29 2.62 3.59
C LEU A 159 -22.35 3.41 2.28
N SER A 160 -22.82 4.66 2.35
CA SER A 160 -22.83 5.58 1.20
C SER A 160 -21.43 5.77 0.59
N ALA A 161 -21.31 5.61 -0.72
CA ALA A 161 -20.10 5.85 -1.49
C ALA A 161 -19.91 7.33 -1.92
N ASP A 162 -20.88 8.19 -1.62
CA ASP A 162 -20.84 9.61 -1.94
C ASP A 162 -20.06 10.40 -0.88
N ILE A 163 -18.76 10.16 -0.86
CA ILE A 163 -17.82 10.85 0.02
C ILE A 163 -16.57 11.27 -0.75
N PRO A 164 -15.89 12.36 -0.33
CA PRO A 164 -14.60 12.71 -0.88
C PRO A 164 -13.56 11.65 -0.51
N VAL A 165 -12.93 11.04 -1.53
CA VAL A 165 -11.85 10.07 -1.36
C VAL A 165 -10.64 10.56 -2.15
N GLY A 166 -9.46 10.47 -1.54
CA GLY A 166 -8.20 10.77 -2.20
C GLY A 166 -7.05 9.90 -1.66
N PRO A 167 -6.07 9.51 -2.51
CA PRO A 167 -4.94 8.67 -2.09
C PRO A 167 -4.10 9.27 -0.95
N HIS A 168 -4.11 10.59 -0.81
CA HIS A 168 -3.43 11.27 0.31
C HIS A 168 -3.97 10.81 1.68
N GLY A 169 -5.23 10.38 1.75
CA GLY A 169 -5.80 9.83 2.97
C GLY A 169 -5.11 8.55 3.43
N MET A 170 -4.74 7.66 2.50
CA MET A 170 -4.00 6.44 2.82
C MET A 170 -2.64 6.75 3.47
N ARG A 171 -1.93 7.76 2.93
CA ARG A 171 -0.66 8.22 3.51
C ARG A 171 -0.83 8.77 4.93
N LYS A 172 -1.92 9.49 5.22
CA LYS A 172 -2.23 9.98 6.57
C LYS A 172 -2.52 8.82 7.53
N PHE A 173 -3.28 7.82 7.09
CA PHE A 173 -3.50 6.62 7.88
C PHE A 173 -2.20 5.89 8.18
N ALA A 174 -1.38 5.62 7.16
CA ALA A 174 -0.10 4.95 7.32
C ALA A 174 0.79 5.65 8.37
N ALA A 175 0.97 6.97 8.28
CA ALA A 175 1.73 7.73 9.27
C ALA A 175 1.11 7.69 10.68
N SER A 176 -0.20 7.91 10.78
CA SER A 176 -0.89 8.01 12.07
C SER A 176 -0.85 6.68 12.82
N TYR A 177 -1.14 5.57 12.14
CA TYR A 177 -1.08 4.25 12.75
C TYR A 177 0.34 3.84 13.11
N SER A 178 1.32 4.07 12.23
CA SER A 178 2.72 3.80 12.57
C SER A 178 3.16 4.52 13.85
N ALA A 179 2.76 5.79 14.01
CA ALA A 179 3.06 6.55 15.22
C ALA A 179 2.31 6.02 16.45
N GLN A 180 1.00 5.77 16.35
CA GLN A 180 0.18 5.28 17.47
C GLN A 180 0.63 3.91 18.00
N VAL A 181 1.11 3.03 17.11
CA VAL A 181 1.56 1.68 17.49
C VAL A 181 3.05 1.63 17.86
N GLY A 182 3.70 2.80 17.99
CA GLY A 182 5.07 2.92 18.47
C GLY A 182 6.14 2.46 17.48
N GLN A 183 5.89 2.50 16.17
CA GLN A 183 6.92 2.19 15.19
C GLN A 183 8.08 3.20 15.28
N ASN A 184 9.31 2.74 15.01
CA ASN A 184 10.47 3.62 15.00
C ASN A 184 10.30 4.78 14.00
N GLU A 185 10.16 6.00 14.51
CA GLU A 185 9.81 7.17 13.69
C GLU A 185 10.85 7.50 12.62
N GLU A 186 12.13 7.27 12.88
CA GLU A 186 13.20 7.46 11.90
C GLU A 186 13.07 6.46 10.74
N ARG A 187 12.71 5.21 11.05
CA ARG A 187 12.37 4.22 10.03
C ARG A 187 11.12 4.64 9.25
N VAL A 188 10.05 5.07 9.93
CA VAL A 188 8.81 5.55 9.28
C VAL A 188 9.11 6.73 8.34
N LYS A 189 9.84 7.75 8.81
CA LYS A 189 10.28 8.91 8.02
C LYS A 189 11.00 8.47 6.74
N ARG A 190 11.97 7.56 6.87
CA ARG A 190 12.76 7.02 5.75
C ARG A 190 11.89 6.25 4.76
N VAL A 191 11.08 5.30 5.23
CA VAL A 191 10.21 4.47 4.39
C VAL A 191 9.20 5.32 3.64
N MET A 192 8.60 6.32 4.28
CA MET A 192 7.61 7.21 3.68
C MET A 192 8.19 8.35 2.83
N GLY A 193 9.52 8.54 2.81
CA GLY A 193 10.18 9.58 2.02
C GLY A 193 9.94 11.01 2.54
N PHE A 194 9.98 11.21 3.85
CA PHE A 194 9.95 12.55 4.44
C PHE A 194 11.36 13.10 4.65
N SER A 195 11.54 14.40 4.39
CA SER A 195 12.80 15.10 4.66
C SER A 195 13.02 15.41 6.14
N SER A 196 11.97 15.41 6.95
CA SER A 196 12.05 15.70 8.39
C SER A 196 10.93 15.02 9.17
N ILE A 197 11.25 14.54 10.38
CA ILE A 197 10.25 14.06 11.37
C ILE A 197 9.23 15.16 11.68
N ARG A 198 9.67 16.43 11.74
CA ARG A 198 8.77 17.55 12.04
C ARG A 198 7.64 17.66 11.01
N ILE A 199 7.94 17.45 9.73
CA ILE A 199 6.94 17.48 8.65
C ILE A 199 5.98 16.29 8.76
N LEU A 200 6.51 15.09 9.07
CA LEU A 200 5.71 13.88 9.32
C LEU A 200 4.71 14.12 10.47
N ARG A 201 5.21 14.50 11.65
CA ARG A 201 4.39 14.75 12.85
C ARG A 201 3.33 15.83 12.61
N LYS A 202 3.75 17.01 12.11
CA LYS A 202 2.84 18.16 11.97
C LYS A 202 1.71 17.94 10.97
N ASN A 203 1.95 17.24 9.87
CA ASN A 203 1.01 17.21 8.73
C ASN A 203 0.29 15.86 8.52
N TYR A 204 0.82 14.78 9.10
CA TYR A 204 0.36 13.42 8.77
C TYR A 204 0.03 12.55 9.98
N VAL A 205 0.53 12.90 11.18
CA VAL A 205 0.19 12.20 12.40
C VAL A 205 -0.98 12.90 13.06
N ALA A 206 -2.07 12.16 13.26
CA ALA A 206 -3.22 12.58 14.02
C ALA A 206 -3.82 11.37 14.73
N TRP A 207 -4.73 11.61 15.66
CA TRP A 207 -5.49 10.52 16.24
C TRP A 207 -6.35 9.81 15.19
N VAL A 208 -6.34 8.48 15.21
CA VAL A 208 -7.21 7.60 14.43
C VAL A 208 -7.81 6.50 15.31
N PRO A 209 -9.01 5.98 14.95
CA PRO A 209 -9.60 4.84 15.65
C PRO A 209 -8.69 3.60 15.59
N PRO A 210 -8.68 2.70 16.58
CA PRO A 210 -7.82 1.52 16.56
C PRO A 210 -8.01 0.63 15.32
N LEU A 211 -6.90 0.13 14.76
CA LEU A 211 -6.93 -0.94 13.76
C LEU A 211 -7.27 -2.27 14.42
N ARG A 212 -8.21 -2.99 13.82
CA ARG A 212 -8.68 -4.32 14.23
C ARG A 212 -8.19 -5.42 13.30
N VAL A 213 -7.70 -5.03 12.12
CA VAL A 213 -7.20 -5.95 11.11
C VAL A 213 -5.68 -5.85 11.08
N PRO A 214 -4.96 -6.98 11.18
CA PRO A 214 -3.53 -7.01 10.95
C PRO A 214 -3.14 -6.42 9.58
N CYS A 215 -2.05 -5.67 9.53
CA CYS A 215 -1.56 -5.13 8.26
C CYS A 215 -0.09 -4.72 8.33
N VAL A 216 0.53 -4.51 7.17
CA VAL A 216 1.87 -3.91 7.09
C VAL A 216 1.76 -2.39 7.03
N LEU A 217 2.46 -1.71 7.92
CA LEU A 217 2.58 -0.26 7.98
C LEU A 217 4.03 0.18 7.69
N PRO A 218 4.27 1.48 7.43
CA PRO A 218 5.62 1.99 7.44
C PRO A 218 6.26 1.71 8.80
N GLY A 219 7.44 1.12 8.80
CA GLY A 219 8.15 0.77 10.04
C GLY A 219 8.02 -0.71 10.45
N GLY A 220 6.96 -1.40 10.05
CA GLY A 220 6.78 -2.82 10.34
C GLY A 220 5.33 -3.30 10.31
N THR A 221 5.14 -4.57 10.66
CA THR A 221 3.82 -5.20 10.79
C THR A 221 3.11 -4.68 12.03
N PHE A 222 1.82 -4.42 11.88
CA PHE A 222 0.89 -4.23 12.98
C PHE A 222 0.05 -5.49 13.19
N LEU A 223 0.05 -5.97 14.43
CA LEU A 223 -0.84 -7.03 14.92
C LEU A 223 -1.73 -6.42 16.01
N PRO A 224 -3.06 -6.46 15.89
CA PRO A 224 -3.96 -6.05 16.96
C PRO A 224 -3.66 -6.89 18.21
N ARG A 225 -3.57 -6.25 19.37
CA ARG A 225 -3.50 -6.99 20.63
C ARG A 225 -4.89 -7.55 20.91
N PHE A 226 -5.06 -8.87 20.85
CA PHE A 226 -6.23 -9.55 21.37
C PHE A 226 -6.11 -9.67 22.89
N HIS A 227 -6.24 -8.56 23.62
CA HIS A 227 -6.41 -8.61 25.07
C HIS A 227 -7.51 -7.63 25.49
N GLU A 228 -8.45 -8.15 26.28
CA GLU A 228 -9.59 -7.50 26.96
C GLU A 228 -10.90 -7.34 26.16
N MET A 229 -11.51 -8.48 25.77
CA MET A 229 -12.99 -8.62 25.76
C MET A 229 -13.45 -9.87 26.53
N SER A 230 -12.64 -10.30 27.50
CA SER A 230 -13.02 -11.32 28.48
C SER A 230 -12.78 -10.71 29.87
N GLY A 231 -13.71 -9.88 30.31
CA GLY A 231 -13.69 -9.22 31.62
C GLY A 231 -15.11 -9.09 32.13
N SER A 232 -15.53 -10.12 32.87
CA SER A 232 -16.51 -10.13 33.97
C SER A 232 -17.91 -9.51 33.74
N ASP A 233 -18.83 -10.32 33.19
CA ASP A 233 -20.18 -10.40 33.76
C ASP A 233 -20.13 -11.35 34.96
N SER A 234 -19.83 -10.79 36.13
CA SER A 234 -20.06 -11.39 37.44
C SER A 234 -20.15 -10.24 38.43
N ASP A 235 -21.38 -9.77 38.63
CA ASP A 235 -21.96 -9.39 39.92
C ASP A 235 -23.48 -9.32 39.76
#